data_AF-A0A370I852-F1
#
_entry.id   AF-A0A370I852-F1
#
_cell.length_a   1.000
_cell.length_b   1.000
_cell.length_c   1.000
_cell.angle_alpha   90.00
_cell.angle_beta   90.00
_cell.angle_gamma   90.00
#
_symmetry.space_group_name_H-M   'P 1'
#
loop_
_entity.id
_entity.type
_entity.pdbx_description
1 polymer ?
#
loop_
_entity_poly.entity_id
_entity_poly.type
_entity_poly.pdbx_seq_one_letter_code
_entity_poly.pdbx_strand_id
1 'polypeptide(L)'
;MVAGSSATAGYWATYRLLMAQAEAARDLIGRDISKPPEADGIYTSGCPAPQRWRTGVPFDVHLMVFGDSTAAGVGCVNAEEVPGVRIARGLAEATERRIRLSTKAISGATSKGLAGQVDAMFVAGPPPDAAVILVGGNDVTKKHSVLRSAQRVRQAVARLRAAGSVVVVGTCPDLGTVAAIPQPLRTVVHSWSVRLARAQAAATLAAGGCPVPMGDLLGRDFRSTPEILFSADGFHPSAAGYELAASHLLPALLRELRASERDIPGVPQVVPAT
;
A
#
# COMPACT_ATOMS: atom_id res chain seq x y z
N MET A 1 -51.00 15.03 -4.38
CA MET A 1 -49.90 14.09 -4.72
C MET A 1 -48.83 14.85 -5.51
N VAL A 2 -47.99 15.66 -4.84
CA VAL A 2 -46.78 16.30 -5.43
C VAL A 2 -45.77 16.50 -4.29
N ALA A 3 -44.96 15.48 -4.00
CA ALA A 3 -43.90 15.54 -2.98
C ALA A 3 -42.60 14.84 -3.44
N GLY A 4 -42.46 14.54 -4.74
CA GLY A 4 -41.33 13.78 -5.29
C GLY A 4 -40.24 14.60 -6.00
N SER A 5 -40.52 15.86 -6.33
CA SER A 5 -39.68 16.64 -7.28
C SER A 5 -38.56 17.46 -6.63
N SER A 6 -38.74 17.91 -5.38
CA SER A 6 -37.74 18.74 -4.67
C SER A 6 -36.57 17.92 -4.12
N ALA A 7 -36.85 16.72 -3.59
CA ALA A 7 -35.83 15.81 -3.08
C ALA A 7 -34.90 15.27 -4.18
N THR A 8 -35.45 14.99 -5.36
CA THR A 8 -34.68 14.57 -6.54
C THR A 8 -33.85 15.70 -7.12
N ALA A 9 -34.36 16.94 -7.13
CA ALA A 9 -33.61 18.12 -7.56
C ALA A 9 -32.43 18.47 -6.63
N GLY A 10 -32.64 18.40 -5.31
CA GLY A 10 -31.57 18.62 -4.33
C GLY A 10 -30.46 17.57 -4.43
N TYR A 11 -30.83 16.29 -4.54
CA TYR A 11 -29.87 15.19 -4.77
C TYR A 11 -29.05 15.40 -6.05
N TRP A 12 -29.71 15.78 -7.15
CA TRP A 12 -29.04 16.05 -8.42
C TRP A 12 -28.05 17.23 -8.35
N ALA A 13 -28.42 18.31 -7.66
CA ALA A 13 -27.55 19.47 -7.47
C ALA A 13 -26.30 19.11 -6.66
N THR A 14 -26.46 18.38 -5.55
CA THR A 14 -25.33 17.90 -4.74
C THR A 14 -24.43 16.96 -5.54
N TYR A 15 -25.03 16.02 -6.30
CA TYR A 15 -24.27 15.11 -7.15
C TYR A 15 -23.42 15.86 -8.19
N ARG A 16 -24.00 16.85 -8.88
CA ARG A 16 -23.27 17.68 -9.86
C ARG A 16 -22.14 18.47 -9.23
N LEU A 17 -22.36 19.06 -8.05
CA LEU A 17 -21.32 19.76 -7.31
C LEU A 17 -20.14 18.83 -6.99
N LEU A 18 -20.41 17.64 -6.45
CA LEU A 18 -19.38 16.65 -6.13
C LEU A 18 -18.61 16.20 -7.38
N MET A 19 -19.29 16.03 -8.52
CA MET A 19 -18.62 15.65 -9.76
C MET A 19 -17.75 16.78 -10.31
N ALA A 20 -18.21 18.04 -10.25
CA ALA A 20 -17.41 19.21 -10.65
C ALA A 20 -16.17 19.37 -9.76
N GLN A 21 -16.30 19.15 -8.44
CA GLN A 21 -15.17 19.13 -7.51
C GLN A 21 -14.17 18.03 -7.80
N ALA A 22 -14.66 16.85 -8.20
CA ALA A 22 -13.79 15.73 -8.55
C ALA A 22 -13.03 15.98 -9.86
N GLU A 23 -13.62 16.71 -10.81
CA GLU A 23 -12.96 17.13 -12.05
C GLU A 23 -11.89 18.19 -11.77
N ALA A 24 -12.24 19.27 -11.08
CA ALA A 24 -11.29 20.32 -10.70
C ALA A 24 -10.10 19.78 -9.87
N ALA A 25 -10.35 18.84 -8.96
CA ALA A 25 -9.28 18.20 -8.19
C ALA A 25 -8.35 17.35 -9.08
N ARG A 26 -8.88 16.64 -10.09
CA ARG A 26 -8.04 15.87 -11.02
C ARG A 26 -7.19 16.78 -11.90
N ASP A 27 -7.74 17.91 -12.32
CA ASP A 27 -6.99 18.87 -13.13
C ASP A 27 -5.85 19.50 -12.33
N LEU A 28 -6.09 19.80 -11.05
CA LEU A 28 -5.07 20.35 -10.15
C LEU A 28 -3.98 19.33 -9.76
N ILE A 29 -4.38 18.11 -9.39
CA ILE A 29 -3.45 17.02 -9.02
C ILE A 29 -2.68 16.56 -10.26
N GLY A 30 -3.31 16.64 -11.43
CA GLY A 30 -2.75 16.13 -12.67
C GLY A 30 -2.65 14.61 -12.69
N ARG A 31 -1.96 14.10 -13.71
CA ARG A 31 -1.66 12.67 -13.83
C ARG A 31 -0.17 12.52 -14.03
N ASP A 32 0.52 12.05 -13.00
CA ASP A 32 1.89 11.59 -13.17
C ASP A 32 1.89 10.28 -13.98
N ILE A 33 2.41 10.37 -15.20
CA ILE A 33 2.61 9.23 -16.12
C ILE A 33 4.07 8.79 -16.15
N SER A 34 4.93 9.41 -15.36
CA SER A 34 6.32 8.99 -15.24
C SER A 34 6.36 7.55 -14.72
N LYS A 35 7.29 6.77 -15.26
CA LYS A 35 7.54 5.45 -14.75
C LYS A 35 8.26 5.62 -13.40
N PRO A 36 7.74 5.06 -12.29
CA PRO A 36 8.43 5.13 -11.03
C PRO A 36 9.84 4.52 -11.14
N PRO A 37 10.81 4.99 -10.34
CA PRO A 37 12.17 4.49 -10.40
C PRO A 37 12.24 2.96 -10.22
N GLU A 38 12.99 2.29 -11.10
CA GLU A 38 13.23 0.85 -11.01
C GLU A 38 14.21 0.58 -9.85
N ALA A 39 13.76 -0.19 -8.86
CA ALA A 39 14.51 -0.40 -7.62
C ALA A 39 14.64 -1.88 -7.21
N ASP A 40 14.22 -2.81 -8.07
CA ASP A 40 14.29 -4.23 -7.76
C ASP A 40 15.76 -4.73 -7.72
N GLY A 41 16.10 -5.55 -6.72
CA GLY A 41 17.46 -6.00 -6.50
C GLY A 41 17.66 -6.72 -5.16
N ILE A 42 18.92 -7.00 -4.83
CA ILE A 42 19.34 -7.55 -3.55
C ILE A 42 19.89 -6.43 -2.68
N TYR A 43 19.30 -6.28 -1.50
CA TYR A 43 19.69 -5.34 -0.47
C TYR A 43 20.37 -6.08 0.67
N THR A 44 21.47 -5.52 1.17
CA THR A 44 22.17 -6.00 2.37
C THR A 44 22.36 -4.83 3.33
N SER A 45 22.60 -5.14 4.60
CA SER A 45 22.90 -4.12 5.62
C SER A 45 24.01 -3.18 5.13
N GLY A 46 23.76 -1.87 5.19
CA GLY A 46 24.70 -0.82 4.78
C GLY A 46 25.07 -0.76 3.30
N CYS A 47 24.43 -1.51 2.38
CA CYS A 47 24.84 -1.46 0.97
C CYS A 47 24.53 -0.07 0.36
N PRO A 48 25.48 0.58 -0.33
CA PRO A 48 25.21 1.88 -0.95
C PRO A 48 24.19 1.75 -2.08
N ALA A 49 24.25 0.68 -2.87
CA ALA A 49 23.30 0.39 -3.95
C ALA A 49 22.95 -1.10 -3.96
N PRO A 50 21.74 -1.47 -4.44
CA PRO A 50 21.37 -2.88 -4.53
C PRO A 50 22.18 -3.61 -5.60
N GLN A 51 22.50 -4.88 -5.33
CA GLN A 51 23.00 -5.77 -6.37
C GLN A 51 21.83 -6.18 -7.28
N ARG A 52 21.98 -6.06 -8.60
CA ARG A 52 20.96 -6.52 -9.54
C ARG A 52 20.72 -8.03 -9.37
N TRP A 53 19.47 -8.43 -9.15
CA TRP A 53 19.12 -9.84 -9.05
C TRP A 53 19.20 -10.54 -10.41
N ARG A 54 19.74 -11.76 -10.41
CA ARG A 54 19.75 -12.71 -11.53
C ARG A 54 19.61 -14.13 -10.98
N THR A 55 19.20 -15.08 -11.80
CA THR A 55 19.16 -16.50 -11.43
C THR A 55 20.51 -16.94 -10.86
N GLY A 56 20.49 -17.57 -9.69
CA GLY A 56 21.70 -18.03 -8.98
C GLY A 56 22.30 -17.01 -8.00
N VAL A 57 21.86 -15.74 -7.99
CA VAL A 57 22.27 -14.79 -6.95
C VAL A 57 21.58 -15.17 -5.62
N PRO A 58 22.34 -15.42 -4.55
CA PRO A 58 21.76 -15.84 -3.27
C PRO A 58 20.99 -14.70 -2.60
N PHE A 59 19.89 -15.05 -1.96
CA PHE A 59 19.10 -14.19 -1.08
C PHE A 59 18.52 -15.04 0.06
N ASP A 60 18.21 -14.41 1.18
CA ASP A 60 17.65 -15.09 2.35
C ASP A 60 16.15 -14.83 2.50
N VAL A 61 15.66 -13.69 2.00
CA VAL A 61 14.24 -13.30 1.99
C VAL A 61 13.89 -12.71 0.64
N HIS A 62 12.85 -13.22 -0.02
CA HIS A 62 12.20 -12.56 -1.13
C HIS A 62 11.02 -11.72 -0.63
N LEU A 63 11.20 -10.41 -0.65
CA LEU A 63 10.16 -9.41 -0.39
C LEU A 63 9.50 -8.99 -1.70
N MET A 64 8.17 -9.11 -1.75
CA MET A 64 7.36 -8.65 -2.88
C MET A 64 6.46 -7.48 -2.50
N VAL A 65 6.47 -6.40 -3.28
CA VAL A 65 5.57 -5.26 -3.11
C VAL A 65 4.52 -5.25 -4.21
N PHE A 66 3.24 -5.22 -3.81
CA PHE A 66 2.09 -5.17 -4.71
C PHE A 66 1.25 -3.92 -4.48
N GLY A 67 0.54 -3.48 -5.52
CA GLY A 67 -0.48 -2.45 -5.36
C GLY A 67 -0.54 -1.42 -6.47
N ASP A 68 -0.84 -0.19 -6.08
CA ASP A 68 -1.08 0.93 -6.99
C ASP A 68 0.10 1.92 -7.06
N SER A 69 -0.16 3.19 -7.33
CA SER A 69 0.88 4.22 -7.43
C SER A 69 1.64 4.41 -6.12
N THR A 70 0.99 4.24 -4.97
CA THR A 70 1.66 4.33 -3.66
C THR A 70 2.64 3.17 -3.48
N ALA A 71 2.26 1.95 -3.86
CA ALA A 71 3.17 0.80 -3.85
C ALA A 71 4.36 0.97 -4.81
N ALA A 72 4.13 1.65 -5.94
CA ALA A 72 5.17 1.89 -6.94
C ALA A 72 6.13 3.02 -6.56
N GLY A 73 5.79 3.88 -5.58
CA GLY A 73 6.61 5.03 -5.21
C GLY A 73 6.41 6.25 -6.11
N VAL A 74 5.21 6.46 -6.66
CA VAL A 74 4.90 7.73 -7.37
C VAL A 74 5.08 8.90 -6.40
N GLY A 75 5.74 9.97 -6.85
CA GLY A 75 6.13 11.10 -6.00
C GLY A 75 7.59 11.03 -5.49
N CYS A 76 8.28 9.90 -5.69
CA CYS A 76 9.72 9.77 -5.50
C CYS A 76 10.50 10.31 -6.71
N VAL A 77 11.65 10.91 -6.45
CA VAL A 77 12.57 11.43 -7.48
C VAL A 77 13.62 10.38 -7.85
N ASN A 78 14.01 9.52 -6.90
CA ASN A 78 14.99 8.45 -7.13
C ASN A 78 14.57 7.12 -6.50
N ALA A 79 15.28 6.05 -6.88
CA ALA A 79 14.97 4.68 -6.47
C ALA A 79 15.14 4.41 -4.98
N GLU A 80 15.95 5.19 -4.25
CA GLU A 80 16.15 4.97 -2.82
C GLU A 80 14.96 5.41 -1.99
N GLU A 81 14.11 6.27 -2.54
CA GLU A 81 12.96 6.85 -1.87
C GLU A 81 11.71 5.97 -1.93
N VAL A 82 11.64 5.03 -2.88
CA VAL A 82 10.43 4.22 -3.08
C VAL A 82 10.19 3.31 -1.86
N PRO A 83 8.92 3.08 -1.47
CA PRO A 83 8.61 2.41 -0.22
C PRO A 83 9.16 0.98 -0.15
N GLY A 84 9.22 0.27 -1.28
CA GLY A 84 9.82 -1.06 -1.35
C GLY A 84 11.28 -1.07 -0.90
N VAL A 85 12.05 -0.04 -1.26
CA VAL A 85 13.46 0.09 -0.86
C VAL A 85 13.60 0.44 0.60
N ARG A 86 12.78 1.37 1.11
CA ARG A 86 12.79 1.71 2.54
C ARG A 86 12.52 0.48 3.41
N ILE A 87 11.56 -0.34 3.00
CA ILE A 87 11.24 -1.60 3.70
C ILE A 87 12.38 -2.62 3.53
N ALA A 88 12.91 -2.81 2.32
CA ALA A 88 13.96 -3.79 2.05
C ALA A 88 15.27 -3.48 2.81
N ARG A 89 15.67 -2.20 2.84
CA ARG A 89 16.84 -1.73 3.61
C ARG A 89 16.63 -1.93 5.10
N GLY A 90 15.49 -1.48 5.63
CA GLY A 90 15.17 -1.65 7.05
C GLY A 90 15.07 -3.12 7.47
N LEU A 91 14.58 -4.02 6.60
CA LEU A 91 14.65 -5.46 6.84
C LEU A 91 16.09 -5.97 6.87
N ALA A 92 16.92 -5.58 5.89
CA ALA A 92 18.30 -6.01 5.79
C ALA A 92 19.11 -5.57 7.02
N GLU A 93 18.92 -4.33 7.47
CA GLU A 93 19.54 -3.78 8.68
C GLU A 93 19.05 -4.48 9.96
N ALA A 94 17.74 -4.74 10.07
CA ALA A 94 17.18 -5.32 11.29
C ALA A 94 17.41 -6.84 11.42
N THR A 95 17.81 -7.52 10.34
CA THR A 95 17.95 -8.98 10.31
C THR A 95 19.31 -9.48 9.84
N GLU A 96 20.16 -8.59 9.31
CA GLU A 96 21.43 -8.94 8.65
C GLU A 96 21.29 -9.96 7.50
N ARG A 97 20.08 -10.03 6.92
CA ARG A 97 19.74 -10.92 5.80
C ARG A 97 19.83 -10.20 4.46
N ARG A 98 20.13 -10.97 3.41
CA ARG A 98 20.05 -10.54 2.01
C ARG A 98 18.60 -10.51 1.55
N ILE A 99 18.07 -9.31 1.33
CA ILE A 99 16.67 -9.11 0.95
C ILE A 99 16.60 -8.93 -0.56
N ARG A 100 15.99 -9.88 -1.26
CA ARG A 100 15.57 -9.72 -2.65
C ARG A 100 14.27 -8.91 -2.67
N LEU A 101 14.33 -7.67 -3.14
CA LEU A 101 13.15 -6.86 -3.41
C LEU A 101 12.64 -7.13 -4.83
N SER A 102 11.34 -7.29 -4.97
CA SER A 102 10.65 -7.28 -6.26
C SER A 102 9.35 -6.49 -6.16
N THR A 103 9.03 -5.74 -7.21
CA THR A 103 7.89 -4.81 -7.20
C THR A 103 6.96 -5.10 -8.36
N LYS A 104 5.70 -5.41 -8.07
CA LYS A 104 4.62 -5.49 -9.04
C LYS A 104 3.50 -4.55 -8.63
N ALA A 105 3.76 -3.26 -8.81
CA ALA A 105 2.81 -2.19 -8.58
C ALA A 105 2.48 -1.48 -9.90
N ILE A 106 1.22 -1.08 -10.07
CA ILE A 106 0.74 -0.46 -11.32
C ILE A 106 0.04 0.84 -10.97
N SER A 107 0.59 1.97 -11.43
CA SER A 107 -0.03 3.29 -11.21
C SER A 107 -1.48 3.31 -11.70
N GLY A 108 -2.38 3.81 -10.85
CA GLY A 108 -3.82 3.85 -11.11
C GLY A 108 -4.57 2.51 -10.99
N ALA A 109 -3.89 1.42 -10.60
CA ALA A 109 -4.55 0.15 -10.32
C ALA A 109 -5.51 0.28 -9.14
N THR A 110 -6.57 -0.52 -9.16
CA THR A 110 -7.48 -0.70 -8.03
C THR A 110 -7.31 -2.11 -7.49
N SER A 111 -8.04 -2.45 -6.43
CA SER A 111 -8.15 -3.83 -5.92
C SER A 111 -8.49 -4.87 -7.01
N LYS A 112 -9.13 -4.48 -8.13
CA LYS A 112 -9.37 -5.36 -9.30
C LYS A 112 -8.09 -5.90 -9.93
N GLY A 113 -7.01 -5.11 -9.92
CA GLY A 113 -5.74 -5.48 -10.55
C GLY A 113 -4.89 -6.43 -9.72
N LEU A 114 -5.15 -6.56 -8.40
CA LEU A 114 -4.31 -7.34 -7.49
C LEU A 114 -4.18 -8.80 -7.90
N ALA A 115 -5.28 -9.43 -8.34
CA ALA A 115 -5.26 -10.83 -8.75
C ALA A 115 -4.24 -11.06 -9.88
N GLY A 116 -4.26 -10.21 -10.92
CA GLY A 116 -3.32 -10.31 -12.03
C GLY A 116 -1.88 -9.96 -11.64
N GLN A 117 -1.66 -9.09 -10.65
CA GLN A 117 -0.31 -8.82 -10.13
C GLN A 117 0.26 -10.06 -9.41
N VAL A 118 -0.55 -10.71 -8.57
CA VAL A 118 -0.18 -11.95 -7.87
C VAL A 118 0.03 -13.10 -8.85
N ASP A 119 -0.83 -13.23 -9.88
CA ASP A 119 -0.67 -14.24 -10.94
C ASP A 119 0.65 -14.05 -11.69
N ALA A 120 0.95 -12.82 -12.10
CA ALA A 120 2.20 -12.51 -12.81
C ALA A 120 3.43 -12.84 -11.96
N MET A 121 3.35 -12.67 -10.64
CA MET A 121 4.43 -13.06 -9.73
C MET A 121 4.61 -14.58 -9.69
N PHE A 122 3.53 -15.35 -9.52
CA PHE A 122 3.63 -16.83 -9.49
C PHE A 122 4.10 -17.43 -10.82
N VAL A 123 3.85 -16.75 -11.94
CA VAL A 123 4.42 -17.13 -13.25
C VAL A 123 5.91 -16.84 -13.31
N ALA A 124 6.38 -15.76 -12.69
CA ALA A 124 7.77 -15.32 -12.76
C ALA A 124 8.72 -16.15 -11.88
N GLY A 125 8.22 -16.86 -10.86
CA GLY A 125 9.06 -17.65 -9.97
C GLY A 125 8.32 -18.22 -8.76
N PRO A 126 9.08 -18.75 -7.77
CA PRO A 126 8.50 -19.27 -6.54
C PRO A 126 7.78 -18.17 -5.74
N PRO A 127 6.85 -18.55 -4.85
CA PRO A 127 6.21 -17.61 -3.93
C PRO A 127 7.25 -16.81 -3.14
N PRO A 128 6.99 -15.52 -2.84
CA PRO A 128 7.87 -14.74 -2.00
C PRO A 128 7.74 -15.20 -0.55
N ASP A 129 8.78 -15.01 0.26
CA ASP A 129 8.73 -15.25 1.69
C ASP A 129 7.83 -14.22 2.39
N ALA A 130 7.82 -12.97 1.88
CA ALA A 130 6.99 -11.90 2.40
C ALA A 130 6.41 -11.00 1.31
N ALA A 131 5.21 -10.49 1.56
CA ALA A 131 4.53 -9.57 0.67
C ALA A 131 3.97 -8.35 1.43
N VAL A 132 4.13 -7.17 0.83
CA VAL A 132 3.49 -5.92 1.26
C VAL A 132 2.51 -5.48 0.19
N ILE A 133 1.26 -5.20 0.57
CA ILE A 133 0.22 -4.72 -0.35
C ILE A 133 -0.19 -3.30 0.06
N LEU A 134 -0.05 -2.34 -0.87
CA LEU A 134 -0.52 -0.95 -0.70
C LEU A 134 -1.50 -0.60 -1.81
N VAL A 135 -2.79 -0.58 -1.50
CA VAL A 135 -3.86 -0.34 -2.48
C VAL A 135 -5.12 0.18 -1.81
N GLY A 136 -5.82 1.09 -2.47
CA GLY A 136 -7.18 1.48 -2.06
C GLY A 136 -7.54 2.92 -2.37
N GLY A 137 -6.55 3.81 -2.50
CA GLY A 137 -6.80 5.21 -2.89
C GLY A 137 -7.58 5.28 -4.21
N ASN A 138 -7.16 4.47 -5.20
CA ASN A 138 -7.84 4.40 -6.50
C ASN A 138 -9.24 3.75 -6.44
N ASP A 139 -9.50 2.87 -5.46
CA ASP A 139 -10.84 2.32 -5.24
C ASP A 139 -11.81 3.40 -4.77
N VAL A 140 -11.34 4.32 -3.90
CA VAL A 140 -12.12 5.47 -3.44
C VAL A 140 -12.35 6.45 -4.59
N THR A 141 -11.29 6.86 -5.31
CA THR A 141 -11.42 7.86 -6.39
C THR A 141 -12.26 7.36 -7.56
N LYS A 142 -12.22 6.05 -7.87
CA LYS A 142 -13.06 5.39 -8.89
C LYS A 142 -14.39 4.88 -8.34
N LYS A 143 -14.75 5.24 -7.11
CA LYS A 143 -16.06 4.98 -6.48
C LYS A 143 -16.42 3.49 -6.48
N HIS A 144 -15.44 2.62 -6.25
CA HIS A 144 -15.65 1.18 -6.18
C HIS A 144 -16.30 0.77 -4.86
N SER A 145 -17.05 -0.33 -4.89
CA SER A 145 -17.73 -0.86 -3.70
C SER A 145 -16.72 -1.28 -2.64
N VAL A 146 -16.82 -0.70 -1.44
CA VAL A 146 -15.98 -1.00 -0.27
C VAL A 146 -15.86 -2.51 -0.02
N LEU A 147 -16.99 -3.22 0.04
CA LEU A 147 -17.02 -4.66 0.32
C LEU A 147 -16.33 -5.46 -0.79
N ARG A 148 -16.59 -5.15 -2.06
CA ARG A 148 -15.95 -5.85 -3.18
C ARG A 148 -14.44 -5.56 -3.22
N SER A 149 -14.03 -4.35 -2.89
CA SER A 149 -12.61 -3.97 -2.85
C SER A 149 -11.87 -4.70 -1.72
N ALA A 150 -12.44 -4.73 -0.51
CA ALA A 150 -11.89 -5.50 0.61
C ALA A 150 -11.87 -7.01 0.32
N GLN A 151 -12.90 -7.56 -0.33
CA GLN A 151 -12.95 -8.97 -0.71
C GLN A 151 -11.83 -9.35 -1.70
N ARG A 152 -11.46 -8.45 -2.62
CA ARG A 152 -10.32 -8.70 -3.54
C ARG A 152 -8.98 -8.68 -2.82
N VAL A 153 -8.81 -7.78 -1.84
CA VAL A 153 -7.65 -7.81 -0.94
C VAL A 153 -7.62 -9.13 -0.17
N ARG A 154 -8.74 -9.57 0.40
CA ARG A 154 -8.86 -10.87 1.08
C ARG A 154 -8.38 -12.03 0.20
N GLN A 155 -8.81 -12.05 -1.06
CA GLN A 155 -8.43 -13.09 -2.02
C GLN A 155 -6.93 -13.07 -2.33
N ALA A 156 -6.34 -11.89 -2.53
CA ALA A 156 -4.90 -11.77 -2.74
C ALA A 156 -4.11 -12.25 -1.51
N VAL A 157 -4.49 -11.79 -0.31
CA VAL A 157 -3.87 -12.21 0.96
C VAL A 157 -3.98 -13.72 1.14
N ALA A 158 -5.19 -14.30 1.00
CA ALA A 158 -5.41 -15.73 1.18
C ALA A 158 -4.57 -16.57 0.22
N ARG A 159 -4.43 -16.16 -1.04
CA ARG A 159 -3.60 -16.86 -2.03
C ARG A 159 -2.11 -16.82 -1.68
N LEU A 160 -1.60 -15.67 -1.25
CA LEU A 160 -0.21 -15.52 -0.81
C LEU A 160 0.06 -16.32 0.47
N ARG A 161 -0.84 -16.25 1.48
CA ARG A 161 -0.74 -17.05 2.71
C ARG A 161 -0.79 -18.56 2.44
N ALA A 162 -1.67 -19.00 1.54
CA ALA A 162 -1.73 -20.41 1.12
C ALA A 162 -0.46 -20.90 0.42
N ALA A 163 0.30 -19.98 -0.19
CA ALA A 163 1.60 -20.25 -0.80
C ALA A 163 2.78 -20.12 0.18
N GLY A 164 2.51 -19.87 1.47
CA GLY A 164 3.52 -19.78 2.53
C GLY A 164 4.05 -18.37 2.82
N SER A 165 3.67 -17.36 2.05
CA SER A 165 4.16 -15.99 2.26
C SER A 165 3.63 -15.37 3.55
N VAL A 166 4.44 -14.60 4.27
CA VAL A 166 3.94 -13.57 5.21
C VAL A 166 3.32 -12.42 4.43
N VAL A 167 2.19 -11.87 4.89
CA VAL A 167 1.49 -10.79 4.18
C VAL A 167 1.14 -9.64 5.10
N VAL A 168 1.65 -8.45 4.78
CA VAL A 168 1.29 -7.19 5.42
C VAL A 168 0.49 -6.33 4.44
N VAL A 169 -0.62 -5.75 4.89
CA VAL A 169 -1.45 -4.86 4.05
C VAL A 169 -1.50 -3.48 4.70
N GLY A 170 -0.87 -2.49 4.06
CA GLY A 170 -1.15 -1.10 4.38
C GLY A 170 -2.55 -0.76 3.86
N THR A 171 -3.50 -0.59 4.76
CA THR A 171 -4.89 -0.32 4.38
C THR A 171 -5.03 1.06 3.73
N CYS A 172 -6.16 1.31 3.07
CA CYS A 172 -6.46 2.54 2.37
C CYS A 172 -6.05 3.78 3.18
N PRO A 173 -5.23 4.69 2.60
CA PRO A 173 -4.90 5.94 3.25
C PRO A 173 -6.14 6.84 3.35
N ASP A 174 -6.11 7.81 4.27
CA ASP A 174 -7.18 8.79 4.42
C ASP A 174 -7.07 9.88 3.34
N LEU A 175 -7.85 9.78 2.26
CA LEU A 175 -7.86 10.84 1.23
C LEU A 175 -8.45 12.17 1.71
N GLY A 176 -9.01 12.21 2.93
CA GLY A 176 -9.42 13.44 3.60
C GLY A 176 -8.26 14.38 3.96
N THR A 177 -7.01 13.90 3.93
CA THR A 177 -5.81 14.69 4.18
C THR A 177 -5.39 15.53 2.96
N VAL A 178 -5.86 15.19 1.76
CA VAL A 178 -5.48 15.85 0.51
C VAL A 178 -6.16 17.22 0.42
N ALA A 179 -5.38 18.28 0.61
CA ALA A 179 -5.87 19.66 0.61
C ALA A 179 -6.47 20.11 -0.74
N ALA A 180 -5.93 19.59 -1.84
CA ALA A 180 -6.40 19.83 -3.21
C ALA A 180 -7.84 19.36 -3.46
N ILE A 181 -8.36 18.44 -2.63
CA ILE A 181 -9.76 18.02 -2.70
C ILE A 181 -10.62 19.04 -1.94
N PRO A 182 -11.55 19.75 -2.60
CA PRO A 182 -12.37 20.76 -1.95
C PRO A 182 -13.51 20.15 -1.11
N GLN A 183 -14.09 20.95 -0.23
CA GLN A 183 -15.32 20.59 0.49
C GLN A 183 -16.57 20.88 -0.35
N PRO A 184 -17.61 20.02 -0.35
CA PRO A 184 -17.81 18.89 0.56
C PRO A 184 -17.19 17.56 0.12
N LEU A 185 -16.63 17.45 -1.09
CA LEU A 185 -16.07 16.18 -1.61
C LEU A 185 -15.02 15.57 -0.68
N ARG A 186 -14.16 16.39 -0.06
CA ARG A 186 -13.13 15.92 0.89
C ARG A 186 -13.71 15.12 2.05
N THR A 187 -14.85 15.55 2.60
CA THR A 187 -15.56 14.82 3.67
C THR A 187 -16.10 13.47 3.18
N VAL A 188 -16.58 13.43 1.93
CA VAL A 188 -17.09 12.19 1.32
C VAL A 188 -15.96 11.18 1.12
N VAL A 189 -14.85 11.59 0.51
CA VAL A 189 -13.71 10.70 0.25
C VAL A 189 -13.01 10.27 1.54
N HIS A 190 -12.93 11.14 2.57
CA HIS A 190 -12.50 10.76 3.91
C HIS A 190 -13.34 9.59 4.45
N SER A 191 -14.67 9.77 4.48
CA SER A 191 -15.59 8.78 5.00
C SER A 191 -15.49 7.44 4.27
N TRP A 192 -15.31 7.48 2.94
CA TRP A 192 -15.13 6.27 2.14
C TRP A 192 -13.77 5.61 2.36
N SER A 193 -12.72 6.40 2.52
CA SER A 193 -11.36 5.92 2.84
C SER A 193 -11.35 5.17 4.16
N VAL A 194 -11.93 5.75 5.22
CA VAL A 194 -12.04 5.11 6.55
C VAL A 194 -12.84 3.82 6.48
N ARG A 195 -13.98 3.81 5.76
CA ARG A 195 -14.80 2.61 5.59
C ARG A 195 -14.05 1.51 4.83
N LEU A 196 -13.32 1.87 3.77
CA LEU A 196 -12.51 0.92 3.01
C LEU A 196 -11.36 0.37 3.85
N ALA A 197 -10.64 1.22 4.58
CA ALA A 197 -9.53 0.83 5.44
C ALA A 197 -9.98 -0.20 6.50
N ARG A 198 -11.10 0.07 7.19
CA ARG A 198 -11.69 -0.88 8.17
C ARG A 198 -12.09 -2.21 7.53
N ALA A 199 -12.71 -2.17 6.36
CA ALA A 199 -13.10 -3.38 5.64
C ALA A 199 -11.88 -4.19 5.18
N GLN A 200 -10.83 -3.52 4.69
CA GLN A 200 -9.56 -4.15 4.34
C GLN A 200 -8.88 -4.74 5.57
N ALA A 201 -8.88 -4.06 6.71
CA ALA A 201 -8.29 -4.59 7.94
C ALA A 201 -8.94 -5.90 8.36
N ALA A 202 -10.27 -5.93 8.44
CA ALA A 202 -11.02 -7.15 8.77
C ALA A 202 -10.80 -8.27 7.74
N ALA A 203 -10.81 -7.93 6.45
CA ALA A 203 -10.55 -8.88 5.37
C ALA A 203 -9.15 -9.48 5.41
N THR A 204 -8.12 -8.66 5.69
CA THR A 204 -6.73 -9.10 5.81
C THR A 204 -6.56 -10.04 6.99
N LEU A 205 -7.08 -9.69 8.16
CA LEU A 205 -7.04 -10.55 9.35
C LEU A 205 -7.73 -11.89 9.10
N ALA A 206 -8.93 -11.86 8.51
CA ALA A 206 -9.68 -13.07 8.21
C ALA A 206 -8.98 -14.00 7.19
N ALA A 207 -8.06 -13.49 6.38
CA ALA A 207 -7.23 -14.27 5.48
C ALA A 207 -5.86 -14.66 6.07
N GLY A 208 -5.61 -14.34 7.35
CA GLY A 208 -4.36 -14.66 8.04
C GLY A 208 -3.19 -13.74 7.72
N GLY A 209 -3.45 -12.53 7.21
CA GLY A 209 -2.44 -11.48 7.04
C GLY A 209 -2.49 -10.44 8.16
N CYS A 210 -1.54 -9.51 8.15
CA CYS A 210 -1.43 -8.43 9.13
C CYS A 210 -1.82 -7.07 8.50
N PRO A 211 -2.93 -6.42 8.89
CA PRO A 211 -3.23 -5.08 8.43
C PRO A 211 -2.44 -4.03 9.20
N VAL A 212 -2.04 -2.95 8.51
CA VAL A 212 -1.46 -1.74 9.10
C VAL A 212 -2.38 -0.56 8.74
N PRO A 213 -3.01 0.11 9.72
CA PRO A 213 -4.04 1.12 9.49
C PRO A 213 -3.43 2.46 9.03
N MET A 214 -2.96 2.54 7.77
CA MET A 214 -2.20 3.69 7.27
C MET A 214 -2.93 5.03 7.42
N GLY A 215 -4.25 5.07 7.18
CA GLY A 215 -5.03 6.30 7.33
C GLY A 215 -5.05 6.84 8.76
N ASP A 216 -5.14 5.96 9.76
CA ASP A 216 -5.15 6.34 11.17
C ASP A 216 -3.74 6.75 11.64
N LEU A 217 -2.72 6.01 11.20
CA LEU A 217 -1.32 6.23 11.61
C LEU A 217 -0.72 7.49 10.97
N LEU A 218 -0.98 7.72 9.68
CA LEU A 218 -0.37 8.82 8.93
C LEU A 218 -1.24 10.08 8.87
N GLY A 219 -2.54 9.95 9.12
CA GLY A 219 -3.50 11.01 8.78
C GLY A 219 -3.24 12.33 9.51
N ARG A 220 -2.77 12.29 10.75
CA ARG A 220 -2.41 13.50 11.52
C ARG A 220 -1.22 14.21 10.88
N ASP A 221 -0.14 13.48 10.62
CA ASP A 221 1.10 14.06 10.12
C ASP A 221 0.89 14.68 8.74
N PHE A 222 0.20 13.98 7.83
CA PHE A 222 -0.13 14.50 6.50
C PHE A 222 -1.03 15.75 6.53
N ARG A 223 -1.82 15.95 7.60
CA ARG A 223 -2.58 17.19 7.78
C ARG A 223 -1.74 18.32 8.36
N SER A 224 -0.77 18.02 9.21
CA SER A 224 0.04 19.04 9.88
C SER A 224 1.20 19.55 9.03
N THR A 225 1.80 18.70 8.20
CA THR A 225 2.96 19.03 7.37
C THR A 225 2.79 18.55 5.91
N PRO A 226 1.67 18.91 5.25
CA PRO A 226 1.37 18.45 3.89
C PRO A 226 2.46 18.84 2.88
N GLU A 227 3.11 19.98 3.05
CA GLU A 227 4.20 20.47 2.19
C GLU A 227 5.48 19.63 2.26
N ILE A 228 5.64 18.83 3.33
CA ILE A 228 6.76 17.89 3.49
C ILE A 228 6.35 16.50 3.04
N LEU A 229 5.15 16.06 3.41
CA LEU A 229 4.74 14.66 3.29
C LEU A 229 4.02 14.31 1.99
N PHE A 230 3.45 15.30 1.30
CA PHE A 230 2.99 15.14 -0.08
C PHE A 230 4.09 15.54 -1.07
N SER A 231 4.09 14.88 -2.22
CA SER A 231 4.94 15.23 -3.35
C SER A 231 4.46 16.53 -4.02
N ALA A 232 5.17 16.98 -5.06
CA ALA A 232 4.82 18.20 -5.79
C ALA A 232 3.41 18.18 -6.41
N ASP A 233 2.80 17.00 -6.61
CA ASP A 233 1.42 16.86 -7.09
C ASP A 233 0.35 17.09 -6.01
N GLY A 234 0.76 17.25 -4.75
CA GLY A 234 -0.13 17.47 -3.61
C GLY A 234 -1.06 16.28 -3.30
N PHE A 235 -0.78 15.08 -3.82
CA PHE A 235 -1.62 13.89 -3.68
C PHE A 235 -0.84 12.64 -3.29
N HIS A 236 0.24 12.30 -3.98
CA HIS A 236 1.06 11.14 -3.62
C HIS A 236 2.03 11.50 -2.49
N PRO A 237 2.43 10.53 -1.65
CA PRO A 237 3.48 10.76 -0.67
C PRO A 237 4.79 11.24 -1.32
N SER A 238 5.50 12.14 -0.66
CA SER A 238 6.88 12.45 -0.98
C SER A 238 7.81 11.34 -0.48
N ALA A 239 9.12 11.47 -0.73
CA ALA A 239 10.14 10.64 -0.10
C ALA A 239 10.00 10.55 1.44
N ALA A 240 9.74 11.68 2.11
CA ALA A 240 9.52 11.71 3.56
C ALA A 240 8.20 11.03 3.96
N GLY A 241 7.16 11.18 3.15
CA GLY A 241 5.89 10.49 3.34
C GLY A 241 6.03 8.96 3.22
N TYR A 242 6.80 8.47 2.26
CA TYR A 242 7.09 7.04 2.09
C TYR A 242 8.00 6.48 3.19
N GLU A 243 8.99 7.24 3.65
CA GLU A 243 9.81 6.89 4.81
C GLU A 243 8.92 6.70 6.05
N LEU A 244 8.03 7.65 6.33
CA LEU A 244 7.09 7.55 7.44
C LEU A 244 6.15 6.34 7.29
N ALA A 245 5.62 6.11 6.09
CA ALA A 245 4.80 4.91 5.83
C ALA A 245 5.58 3.61 6.06
N ALA A 246 6.82 3.52 5.60
CA ALA A 246 7.69 2.36 5.79
C ALA A 246 7.99 2.13 7.28
N SER A 247 8.18 3.18 8.07
CA SER A 247 8.41 3.09 9.52
C SER A 247 7.27 2.40 10.29
N HIS A 248 6.04 2.43 9.76
CA HIS A 248 4.90 1.71 10.33
C HIS A 248 4.73 0.29 9.76
N LEU A 249 5.08 0.07 8.49
CA LEU A 249 4.97 -1.24 7.83
C LEU A 249 6.06 -2.20 8.28
N LEU A 250 7.29 -1.71 8.45
CA LEU A 250 8.47 -2.53 8.75
C LEU A 250 8.36 -3.29 10.08
N PRO A 251 7.95 -2.69 11.22
CA PRO A 251 7.80 -3.42 12.47
C PRO A 251 6.77 -4.55 12.39
N ALA A 252 5.66 -4.33 11.66
CA ALA A 252 4.66 -5.36 11.43
C ALA A 252 5.26 -6.53 10.62
N LEU A 253 5.99 -6.21 9.55
CA LEU A 253 6.63 -7.21 8.70
C LEU A 253 7.66 -8.06 9.46
N LEU A 254 8.54 -7.41 10.24
CA LEU A 254 9.52 -8.08 11.09
C LEU A 254 8.86 -9.03 12.11
N ARG A 255 7.77 -8.57 12.75
CA ARG A 255 7.03 -9.38 13.73
C ARG A 255 6.43 -10.63 13.10
N GLU A 256 5.80 -10.49 11.93
CA GLU A 256 5.16 -11.61 11.23
C GLU A 256 6.18 -12.60 10.64
N LEU A 257 7.30 -12.11 10.08
CA LEU A 257 8.41 -12.95 9.62
C LEU A 257 8.96 -13.81 10.76
N ARG A 258 9.31 -13.19 11.91
CA ARG A 258 9.79 -13.90 13.10
C ARG A 258 8.77 -14.90 13.65
N ALA A 259 7.47 -14.62 13.53
CA ALA A 259 6.43 -15.55 13.94
C ALA A 259 6.38 -16.78 13.03
N SER A 260 6.43 -16.56 11.71
CA SER A 260 6.41 -17.66 10.73
C SER A 260 7.60 -18.62 10.86
N GLU A 261 8.77 -18.13 11.26
CA GLU A 261 9.97 -18.94 11.48
C GLU A 261 9.85 -19.86 12.71
N ARG A 262 9.10 -19.43 13.73
CA ARG A 262 8.85 -20.24 14.95
C ARG A 262 7.86 -21.38 14.72
N ASP A 263 7.00 -21.25 13.71
CA ASP A 263 6.00 -22.25 13.36
C ASP A 263 6.55 -23.38 12.47
N ILE A 264 7.84 -23.34 12.11
CA ILE A 264 8.54 -24.43 11.39
C ILE A 264 8.89 -25.55 12.40
N PRO A 265 8.33 -26.77 12.27
CA PRO A 265 8.66 -27.87 13.17
C PRO A 265 10.15 -28.22 13.08
N GLY A 266 10.90 -28.05 14.19
CA GLY A 266 12.30 -28.48 14.31
C GLY A 266 13.32 -27.40 14.67
N VAL A 267 12.94 -26.13 14.81
CA VAL A 267 13.83 -25.09 15.37
C VAL A 267 13.71 -25.11 16.91
N PRO A 268 14.79 -25.40 17.67
CA PRO A 268 14.75 -25.38 19.13
C PRO A 268 14.31 -23.99 19.63
N GLN A 269 13.27 -23.94 20.46
CA GLN A 269 12.93 -22.71 21.15
C GLN A 269 14.07 -22.36 22.12
N VAL A 270 14.82 -21.31 21.81
CA VAL A 270 15.78 -20.74 22.75
C VAL A 270 14.98 -20.06 23.84
N VAL A 271 14.81 -20.75 24.97
CA VAL A 271 14.27 -20.17 26.21
C VAL A 271 15.37 -19.27 26.79
N PRO A 272 15.10 -17.97 27.06
CA PRO A 272 16.08 -17.13 27.72
C PRO A 272 16.28 -17.64 29.16
N ALA A 273 17.54 -17.84 29.52
CA ALA A 273 17.92 -18.13 30.90
C ALA A 273 17.55 -16.93 31.79
N THR A 274 16.91 -17.24 32.92
CA THR A 274 16.46 -16.33 33.98
C THR A 274 17.58 -15.49 34.56
#